data_AF-A0A7V0SCI9-F1
#
_entry.id   AF-A0A7V0SCI9-F1
#
_cell.length_a   1.000
_cell.length_b   1.000
_cell.length_c   1.000
_cell.angle_alpha   90.00
_cell.angle_beta   90.00
_cell.angle_gamma   90.00
#
_symmetry.space_group_name_H-M   'P 1'
#
loop_
_entity.id
_entity.type
_entity.pdbx_description
1 polymer ?
#
loop_
_entity_poly.entity_id
_entity_poly.type
_entity_poly.pdbx_seq_one_letter_code
_entity_poly.pdbx_strand_id
1 'polypeptide(L)' 'MANPLILDVLLQNNEISPKQVKRSLALYRKSRRPVGLILLEEGFVSEDTLNRYLAMEYDALMVFGEKAAK' A
#
# COMPACT_ATOMS: atom_id res chain seq x y z
N MET A 1 11.23 10.26 3.63
CA MET A 1 9.94 10.11 4.32
C MET A 1 9.21 8.96 3.67
N ALA A 2 8.96 7.86 4.39
CA ALA A 2 8.36 6.66 3.80
C ALA A 2 6.87 6.91 3.50
N ASN A 3 6.58 7.34 2.26
CA ASN A 3 5.23 7.25 1.72
C ASN A 3 4.94 5.76 1.47
N PRO A 4 3.83 5.19 1.95
CA PRO A 4 3.52 3.80 1.66
C PRO A 4 3.40 3.58 0.16
N LEU A 5 4.30 2.78 -0.40
CA LEU A 5 4.37 2.47 -1.85
C LEU A 5 3.04 1.95 -2.39
N ILE A 6 2.33 1.15 -1.59
CA ILE A 6 1.01 0.63 -1.94
C ILE A 6 -0.03 1.72 -2.28
N LEU A 7 0.04 2.92 -1.69
CA LEU A 7 -0.88 4.01 -2.04
C LEU A 7 -0.62 4.55 -3.45
N ASP A 8 0.64 4.65 -3.83
CA ASP A 8 1.04 5.08 -5.17
C ASP A 8 0.64 4.03 -6.21
N VAL A 9 0.88 2.75 -5.91
CA VAL A 9 0.50 1.63 -6.80
C VAL A 9 -1.01 1.56 -6.97
N LEU A 10 -1.79 1.66 -5.88
CA LEU A 10 -3.26 1.66 -5.96
C LEU A 10 -3.79 2.89 -6.72
N LEU A 11 -3.16 4.06 -6.55
CA LEU A 11 -3.53 5.27 -7.28
C LEU A 11 -3.25 5.13 -8.78
N GLN A 12 -2.08 4.61 -9.16
CA GLN A 12 -1.71 4.40 -10.56
C GLN A 12 -2.62 3.37 -11.25
N ASN A 13 -3.08 2.36 -10.52
CA ASN A 13 -4.01 1.35 -11.03
C ASN A 13 -5.48 1.79 -11.01
N ASN A 14 -5.79 3.04 -10.64
CA ASN A 14 -7.15 3.57 -10.48
C ASN A 14 -8.03 2.82 -9.46
N GLU A 15 -7.41 2.06 -8.54
CA GLU A 15 -8.11 1.37 -7.45
C GLU A 15 -8.60 2.37 -6.39
N ILE A 16 -7.84 3.44 -6.19
CA ILE A 16 -8.17 4.52 -5.27
C ILE A 16 -7.98 5.89 -5.93
N SER A 17 -8.77 6.86 -5.48
CA SER A 17 -8.68 8.26 -5.92
C SER A 17 -7.64 9.05 -5.11
N PRO A 18 -7.12 10.17 -5.65
CA PRO A 18 -6.23 11.08 -4.93
C PRO A 18 -6.81 11.59 -3.60
N LYS A 19 -8.14 11.70 -3.50
CA LYS A 19 -8.84 12.09 -2.27
C LYS A 19 -8.74 10.99 -1.20
N GLN A 20 -8.92 9.73 -1.59
CA GLN A 20 -8.77 8.57 -0.70
C GLN A 20 -7.33 8.37 -0.25
N VAL A 21 -6.36 8.61 -1.14
CA VAL A 21 -4.92 8.62 -0.80
C VAL A 21 -4.64 9.63 0.32
N LYS A 22 -5.06 10.90 0.14
CA LYS A 22 -4.85 11.96 1.14
C LYS A 22 -5.48 11.62 2.49
N ARG A 23 -6.70 11.07 2.48
CA ARG A 23 -7.41 10.66 3.69
C ARG A 23 -6.71 9.51 4.41
N SER A 24 -6.31 8.47 3.67
CA SER A 24 -5.59 7.31 4.22
C SER A 24 -4.22 7.73 4.79
N LEU A 25 -3.51 8.63 4.13
CA LEU A 25 -2.25 9.21 4.63
C LEU A 25 -2.44 10.00 5.92
N ALA A 26 -3.50 10.80 6.02
CA ALA A 26 -3.80 11.55 7.23
C ALA A 26 -4.07 10.61 8.42
N LEU A 27 -4.82 9.54 8.19
CA LEU A 27 -5.10 8.51 9.21
C LEU A 27 -3.85 7.71 9.57
N TYR A 28 -3.05 7.29 8.60
CA TYR A 28 -1.78 6.60 8.81
C TYR A 28 -0.84 7.41 9.72
N ARG A 29 -0.69 8.72 9.43
CA ARG A 29 0.14 9.63 10.21
C ARG A 29 -0.37 9.85 11.64
N LYS A 30 -1.70 9.81 11.85
CA LYS A 30 -2.31 10.02 13.16
C LYS A 30 -2.33 8.75 14.02
N SER A 31 -2.53 7.59 13.40
CA SER A 31 -2.79 6.33 14.10
C SER A 31 -1.57 5.40 14.20
N ARG A 32 -0.51 5.59 13.39
CA ARG A 32 0.61 4.63 13.21
C ARG A 32 0.15 3.20 12.84
N ARG A 33 -1.10 3.03 12.41
CA ARG A 33 -1.67 1.75 11.96
C ARG A 33 -1.22 1.47 10.52
N PRO A 34 -1.14 0.20 10.09
CA PRO A 34 -0.81 -0.13 8.71
C PRO A 34 -1.80 0.52 7.74
N VAL A 35 -1.28 1.17 6.69
CA VAL A 35 -2.15 1.84 5.71
C VAL A 35 -3.09 0.85 5.02
N GLY A 36 -2.67 -0.39 4.80
CA GLY A 36 -3.51 -1.44 4.22
C GLY A 36 -4.77 -1.70 5.05
N LEU A 37 -4.63 -1.72 6.37
CA LEU A 37 -5.76 -1.89 7.28
C LEU A 37 -6.72 -0.69 7.21
N ILE A 38 -6.18 0.52 7.16
CA ILE A 38 -6.97 1.75 7.01
C ILE A 38 -7.76 1.73 5.70
N LEU A 39 -7.15 1.26 4.60
CA LEU A 39 -7.80 1.16 3.29
C LEU A 39 -8.96 0.16 3.30
N LEU A 40 -8.81 -0.95 4.03
CA LEU A 40 -9.88 -1.94 4.23
C LEU A 40 -11.00 -1.41 5.11
N GLU A 41 -10.67 -0.84 6.27
CA GLU A 41 -11.65 -0.31 7.22
C GLU A 41 -12.48 0.82 6.62
N GLU A 42 -11.87 1.69 5.80
CA GLU A 42 -12.57 2.76 5.10
C GLU A 42 -13.31 2.27 3.84
N GLY A 43 -13.19 1.00 3.48
CA GLY A 43 -13.83 0.40 2.29
C GLY A 43 -13.30 0.95 0.97
N PHE A 44 -12.06 1.46 0.95
CA PHE A 44 -11.45 2.00 -0.28
C PHE A 44 -10.92 0.89 -1.18
N VAL A 45 -10.57 -0.25 -0.62
CA VAL A 45 -10.14 -1.46 -1.33
C VAL A 45 -10.76 -2.69 -0.67
N SER A 46 -10.88 -3.78 -1.42
CA SER A 46 -11.27 -5.08 -0.88
C SER A 46 -10.08 -5.84 -0.31
N GLU A 47 -10.32 -6.88 0.51
CA GLU A 47 -9.27 -7.77 1.02
C GLU A 47 -8.48 -8.45 -0.11
N ASP A 48 -9.18 -8.88 -1.17
CA ASP A 48 -8.57 -9.51 -2.34
C ASP A 48 -7.64 -8.51 -3.07
N THR A 49 -8.15 -7.31 -3.33
CA THR A 49 -7.37 -6.20 -3.92
C THR A 49 -6.12 -5.93 -3.08
N LEU A 50 -6.28 -5.75 -1.77
CA LEU A 50 -5.16 -5.44 -0.89
C LEU A 50 -4.12 -6.58 -0.87
N ASN A 51 -4.56 -7.83 -0.75
CA ASN A 51 -3.67 -9.00 -0.75
C ASN A 51 -2.88 -9.10 -2.05
N ARG A 52 -3.52 -8.82 -3.19
CA ARG A 52 -2.84 -8.81 -4.50
C ARG A 52 -1.71 -7.78 -4.54
N TYR A 53 -1.97 -6.56 -4.11
CA TYR A 53 -0.95 -5.50 -4.12
C TYR A 53 0.12 -5.69 -3.04
N LEU A 54 -0.23 -6.24 -1.87
CA LEU A 54 0.74 -6.61 -0.84
C LEU A 54 1.68 -7.72 -1.31
N ALA A 55 1.16 -8.71 -2.03
CA ALA A 55 1.97 -9.77 -2.62
C ALA A 55 2.93 -9.20 -3.68
N MET A 56 2.48 -8.27 -4.52
CA MET A 56 3.32 -7.60 -5.52
C MET A 56 4.46 -6.79 -4.88
N GLU A 57 4.18 -6.06 -3.80
CA GLU A 57 5.20 -5.32 -3.04
C GLU A 57 6.24 -6.25 -2.41
N TYR A 58 5.81 -7.40 -1.88
CA TYR A 58 6.70 -8.40 -1.30
C TYR A 58 7.56 -9.10 -2.35
N ASP A 59 6.99 -9.40 -3.52
CA ASP A 59 7.72 -9.98 -4.64
C ASP A 59 8.81 -9.01 -5.15
N ALA A 60 8.48 -7.72 -5.26
CA ALA A 60 9.46 -6.69 -5.58
C ALA A 60 10.62 -6.60 -4.57
N LEU A 61 10.36 -6.86 -3.28
CA LEU A 61 11.40 -6.96 -2.25
C LEU A 61 12.25 -8.24 -2.39
N MET A 62 11.67 -9.35 -2.84
CA MET A 62 12.41 -10.60 -3.07
C MET A 62 13.33 -10.53 -4.30
N VAL A 63 13.01 -9.73 -5.32
CA VAL A 63 13.91 -9.52 -6.47
C VAL A 63 15.21 -8.79 -6.07
N PHE A 64 15.20 -7.99 -4.99
CA PHE A 64 16.43 -7.38 -4.45
C PHE A 64 17.20 -8.28 -3.47
N GLY A 65 16.58 -9.36 -2.98
CA GLY A 65 17.20 -10.32 -2.07
C GLY A 65 18.29 -11.19 -2.71
N GLU A 66 18.23 -11.41 -4.04
CA GLU A 66 19.24 -12.21 -4.75
C GLU A 66 20.56 -11.47 -5.05
N LYS A 67 20.58 -10.12 -4.98
CA LYS A 67 21.82 -9.34 -5.21
C LYS A 67 22.65 -9.05 -3.97
N ALA A 68 22.30 -9.62 -2.81
CA ALA A 68 23.09 -9.49 -1.58
C ALA A 68 23.94 -10.74 -1.26
N ALA A 69 23.91 -11.77 -2.11
CA ALA A 69 24.62 -13.04 -1.88
C ALA A 69 25.59 -13.42 -3.02
N LYS A 70 26.32 -12.44 -3.59
CA LYS A 70 27.50 -12.76 -4.41
C LYS A 70 28.61 -11.73 -4.25
#